data_AF-A0A351WFU2-F1
#
_entry.id   AF-A0A351WFU2-F1
#
_cell.length_a   1.000
_cell.length_b   1.000
_cell.length_c   1.000
_cell.angle_alpha   90.00
_cell.angle_beta   90.00
_cell.angle_gamma   90.00
#
_symmetry.space_group_name_H-M   'P 1'
#
loop_
_entity.id
_entity.type
_entity.pdbx_description
1 polymer ?
#
loop_
_entity_poly.entity_id
_entity_poly.type
_entity_poly.pdbx_seq_one_letter_code
_entity_poly.pdbx_strand_id
1 'polypeptide(L)'
;MPKKKVVKTAAPDAAPQVVSKQAASEKIQEVAEEIYGDVMKKGRKPSMSFPVRSLANVKYDVKRGHFEILNKTSTRTLSYNTVKTFAQSMRLLATTKNDLLDKDDIAGKREVYYNSKSWGECRFDEQPESDTLLDDIEAMLSINREQLGYIPEERGGDVCGPLTVIDLDPGTNKDIKIDCTKLGTGAWSIPSRVEHLRFQSKAKLVLVVETASLFQRLVHHRYYEKANCILISMSGVPTRACRRFIRRLSDDQKIPVLAFTDGDPYGYCNIYRTLKVGSGQAAHINRYFCVPQVHYLGVTPQDISDYKLEDATHPLEEADIKRAKDALKNDPFIKHHKEWQQALEHMLKLGVRIEQQAFAKHGLNFVLEHYLPEKLKKGQFLP
;
A
#
# COMPACT_ATOMS: atom_id res chain seq x y z
N MET A 1 33.36 37.61 -15.58
CA MET A 1 32.64 37.04 -14.42
C MET A 1 31.41 36.28 -14.91
N PRO A 2 31.31 34.96 -14.69
CA PRO A 2 30.24 34.15 -15.26
C PRO A 2 28.95 34.31 -14.46
N LYS A 3 27.83 34.46 -15.18
CA LYS A 3 26.47 34.60 -14.63
C LYS A 3 26.07 33.31 -13.89
N LYS A 4 25.86 33.40 -12.57
CA LYS A 4 25.28 32.32 -11.76
C LYS A 4 23.87 32.00 -12.27
N LYS A 5 23.68 30.78 -12.79
CA LYS A 5 22.36 30.18 -13.02
C LYS A 5 21.64 30.06 -11.68
N VAL A 6 20.52 30.75 -11.55
CA VAL A 6 19.58 30.58 -10.43
C VAL A 6 18.93 29.21 -10.60
N VAL A 7 19.36 28.26 -9.77
CA VAL A 7 18.71 26.95 -9.63
C VAL A 7 17.36 27.20 -8.95
N LYS A 8 16.27 27.01 -9.69
CA LYS A 8 14.92 26.97 -9.11
C LYS A 8 14.87 25.80 -8.13
N THR A 9 14.84 26.10 -6.84
CA THR A 9 14.53 25.16 -5.77
C THR A 9 13.12 24.62 -5.95
N ALA A 10 12.99 23.29 -6.01
CA ALA A 10 11.71 22.60 -6.08
C ALA A 10 10.84 22.96 -4.85
N ALA A 11 9.55 23.19 -5.10
CA ALA A 11 8.55 23.54 -4.09
C ALA A 11 8.39 22.43 -3.03
N PRO A 12 7.97 22.76 -1.79
CA PRO A 12 7.88 21.81 -0.70
C PRO A 12 6.77 20.78 -0.90
N ASP A 13 7.01 19.61 -0.31
CA ASP A 13 6.20 18.40 -0.28
C ASP A 13 4.71 18.61 0.07
N ALA A 14 3.87 18.78 -0.94
CA ALA A 14 2.42 18.67 -0.79
C ALA A 14 1.97 17.20 -0.93
N ALA A 15 0.95 16.82 -0.14
CA ALA A 15 0.09 15.65 -0.32
C ALA A 15 -0.28 15.42 -1.81
N PRO A 16 -0.70 14.22 -2.25
CA PRO A 16 -1.20 14.08 -3.62
C PRO A 16 -2.26 15.16 -3.77
N GLN A 17 -2.11 16.04 -4.76
CA GLN A 17 -3.19 16.98 -5.07
C GLN A 17 -4.44 16.11 -5.16
N VAL A 18 -5.46 16.42 -4.37
CA VAL A 18 -6.78 15.85 -4.60
C VAL A 18 -7.18 16.41 -5.94
N VAL A 19 -6.77 15.72 -7.00
CA VAL A 19 -7.04 16.12 -8.37
C VAL A 19 -8.54 15.94 -8.50
N SER A 20 -9.25 17.04 -8.74
CA SER A 20 -10.68 16.96 -9.02
C SER A 20 -10.88 16.01 -10.20
N LYS A 21 -12.03 15.32 -10.26
CA LYS A 21 -12.35 14.47 -11.43
C LYS A 21 -12.23 15.25 -12.74
N GLN A 22 -12.53 16.54 -12.71
CA GLN A 22 -12.31 17.49 -13.82
C GLN A 22 -10.84 17.60 -14.22
N ALA A 23 -9.93 17.88 -13.28
CA ALA A 23 -8.50 17.99 -13.60
C ALA A 23 -7.89 16.64 -14.04
N ALA A 24 -8.44 15.50 -13.61
CA ALA A 24 -8.07 14.20 -14.13
C ALA A 24 -8.56 13.99 -15.57
N SER A 25 -9.78 14.45 -15.89
CA SER A 25 -10.38 14.39 -17.24
C SER A 25 -9.58 15.27 -18.21
N GLU A 26 -9.18 16.48 -17.78
CA GLU A 26 -8.32 17.39 -18.54
C GLU A 26 -6.96 16.76 -18.89
N LYS A 27 -6.29 16.12 -17.95
CA LYS A 27 -5.02 15.41 -18.23
C LYS A 27 -5.17 14.28 -19.25
N ILE A 28 -6.28 13.52 -19.19
CA ILE A 28 -6.55 12.48 -20.20
C ILE A 28 -6.77 13.12 -21.57
N GLN A 29 -7.47 14.25 -21.62
CA GLN A 29 -7.68 15.01 -22.84
C GLN A 29 -6.37 15.56 -23.43
N GLU A 30 -5.47 16.11 -22.62
CA GLU A 30 -4.14 16.57 -23.07
C GLU A 30 -3.34 15.45 -23.74
N VAL A 31 -3.31 14.25 -23.13
CA VAL A 31 -2.65 13.08 -23.72
C VAL A 31 -3.30 12.68 -25.06
N ALA A 32 -4.63 12.71 -25.12
CA ALA A 32 -5.35 12.38 -26.35
C ALA A 32 -5.10 13.41 -27.46
N GLU A 33 -5.06 14.70 -27.13
CA GLU A 33 -4.78 15.79 -28.07
C GLU A 33 -3.34 15.74 -28.61
N GLU A 34 -2.36 15.37 -27.77
CA GLU A 34 -0.98 15.16 -28.22
C GLU A 34 -0.91 14.01 -29.24
N ILE A 35 -1.53 12.88 -28.94
CA ILE A 35 -1.58 11.72 -29.84
C ILE A 35 -2.31 12.06 -31.14
N TYR A 36 -3.43 12.77 -31.07
CA TYR A 36 -4.17 13.22 -32.23
C TYR A 36 -3.35 14.19 -33.10
N GLY A 37 -2.67 15.16 -32.46
CA GLY A 37 -1.78 16.09 -33.14
C GLY A 37 -0.61 15.40 -33.82
N ASP A 38 -0.08 14.34 -33.22
CA ASP A 38 1.01 13.56 -33.79
C ASP A 38 0.62 12.83 -35.08
N VAL A 39 -0.58 12.23 -35.09
CA VAL A 39 -1.13 11.53 -36.26
C VAL A 39 -1.55 12.53 -37.34
N MET A 40 -2.39 13.52 -37.00
CA MET A 40 -3.07 14.36 -37.99
C MET A 40 -2.27 15.58 -38.42
N LYS A 41 -1.51 16.20 -37.51
CA LYS A 41 -0.80 17.47 -37.80
C LYS A 41 0.66 17.26 -38.18
N LYS A 42 1.33 16.28 -37.57
CA LYS A 42 2.78 16.05 -37.75
C LYS A 42 3.11 14.84 -38.63
N GLY A 43 2.14 13.99 -38.95
CA GLY A 43 2.36 12.76 -39.72
C GLY A 43 3.37 11.80 -39.08
N ARG A 44 3.56 11.88 -37.75
CA ARG A 44 4.51 11.05 -37.01
C ARG A 44 3.80 9.91 -36.30
N LYS A 45 4.49 8.79 -36.12
CA LYS A 45 3.95 7.66 -35.35
C LYS A 45 3.74 8.11 -33.90
N PRO A 46 2.52 8.00 -33.35
CA PRO A 46 2.27 8.38 -31.98
C PRO A 46 2.96 7.40 -31.02
N SER A 47 3.32 7.91 -29.85
CA SER A 47 4.00 7.13 -28.82
C SER A 47 3.54 7.56 -27.44
N MET A 48 3.33 6.59 -26.56
CA MET A 48 3.08 6.81 -25.14
C MET A 48 4.31 6.40 -24.33
N SER A 49 4.71 7.21 -23.35
CA SER A 49 5.83 6.90 -22.46
C SER A 49 5.31 6.55 -21.06
N PHE A 50 5.82 5.45 -20.52
CA PHE A 50 5.43 4.91 -19.21
C PHE A 50 6.68 4.70 -18.35
N PRO A 51 6.65 4.97 -17.04
CA PRO A 51 7.77 4.61 -16.16
C PRO A 51 7.85 3.08 -16.02
N VAL A 52 9.07 2.53 -15.98
CA VAL A 52 9.27 1.09 -15.75
C VAL A 52 8.96 0.74 -14.29
N ARG A 53 7.93 -0.08 -14.07
CA ARG A 53 7.47 -0.51 -12.75
C ARG A 53 8.17 -1.80 -12.34
N SER A 54 9.38 -1.72 -11.79
CA SER A 54 10.10 -2.89 -11.29
C SER A 54 11.05 -2.54 -10.16
N LEU A 55 11.40 -3.51 -9.31
CA LEU A 55 12.40 -3.34 -8.24
C LEU A 55 13.76 -2.85 -8.77
N ALA A 56 14.12 -3.19 -10.01
CA ALA A 56 15.35 -2.74 -10.66
C ALA A 56 15.32 -1.28 -11.12
N ASN A 57 14.14 -0.64 -11.12
CA ASN A 57 13.95 0.78 -11.45
C ASN A 57 13.54 1.60 -10.22
N VAL A 58 13.84 1.11 -9.03
CA VAL A 58 13.44 1.74 -7.77
C VAL A 58 14.65 1.99 -6.90
N LYS A 59 14.66 3.14 -6.23
CA LYS A 59 15.64 3.47 -5.19
C LYS A 59 14.92 3.66 -3.87
N TYR A 60 15.55 3.20 -2.78
CA TYR A 60 15.10 3.56 -1.43
C TYR A 60 15.61 4.96 -1.09
N ASP A 61 14.69 5.90 -0.86
CA ASP A 61 15.02 7.23 -0.34
C ASP A 61 15.00 7.19 1.19
N VAL A 62 16.15 7.39 1.81
CA VAL A 62 16.33 7.38 3.27
C VAL A 62 15.62 8.54 3.95
N LYS A 63 15.56 9.72 3.30
CA LYS A 63 14.92 10.91 3.88
C LYS A 63 13.40 10.77 3.89
N ARG A 64 12.86 10.19 2.83
CA ARG A 64 11.42 10.01 2.63
C ARG A 64 10.89 8.66 3.13
N GLY A 65 11.77 7.70 3.34
CA GLY A 65 11.51 6.38 3.93
C GLY A 65 10.69 5.43 3.06
N HIS A 66 10.58 5.67 1.76
CA HIS A 66 9.86 4.81 0.81
C HIS A 66 10.61 4.66 -0.52
N PHE A 67 10.10 3.78 -1.37
CA PHE A 67 10.62 3.54 -2.71
C PHE A 67 10.19 4.60 -3.71
N GLU A 68 11.16 5.20 -4.41
CA GLU A 68 10.94 6.12 -5.51
C GLU A 68 11.32 5.49 -6.85
N ILE A 69 10.51 5.75 -7.88
CA ILE A 69 10.82 5.38 -9.26
C ILE A 69 12.00 6.21 -9.78
N LEU A 70 12.94 5.54 -10.44
CA LEU A 70 14.02 6.16 -11.20
C LEU A 70 13.57 6.50 -12.63
N ASN A 71 14.42 7.22 -13.38
CA ASN A 71 14.09 7.78 -14.70
C ASN A 71 14.05 6.76 -15.86
N LYS A 72 13.93 5.45 -15.63
CA LYS A 72 13.76 4.51 -16.76
C LYS A 72 12.30 4.51 -17.20
N THR A 73 12.10 4.87 -18.46
CA THR A 73 10.79 4.86 -19.12
C THR A 73 10.78 3.82 -20.25
N SER A 74 9.64 3.18 -20.44
CA SER A 74 9.32 2.34 -21.60
C SER A 74 8.39 3.12 -22.52
N THR A 75 8.68 3.11 -23.82
CA THR A 75 7.86 3.82 -24.82
C THR A 75 7.08 2.80 -25.63
N ARG A 76 5.74 2.92 -25.66
CA ARG A 76 4.89 2.18 -26.59
C ARG A 76 4.58 3.07 -27.79
N THR A 77 5.18 2.74 -28.92
CA THR A 77 4.88 3.38 -30.22
C THR A 77 3.80 2.60 -30.95
N LEU A 78 2.99 3.23 -31.79
CA LEU A 78 2.08 2.52 -32.70
C LEU A 78 2.87 1.74 -33.77
N SER A 79 3.27 0.51 -33.45
CA SER A 79 4.00 -0.42 -34.33
C SER A 79 3.31 -1.79 -34.40
N TYR A 80 3.66 -2.62 -35.40
CA TYR A 80 2.99 -3.91 -35.65
C TYR A 80 2.84 -4.78 -34.38
N ASN A 81 3.90 -4.87 -33.57
CA ASN A 81 3.88 -5.70 -32.35
C ASN A 81 3.13 -5.08 -31.16
N THR A 82 2.81 -3.78 -31.20
CA THR A 82 2.26 -3.02 -30.06
C THR A 82 0.96 -2.30 -30.41
N VAL A 83 0.41 -2.54 -31.61
CA VAL A 83 -0.81 -1.90 -32.10
C VAL A 83 -2.01 -2.24 -31.21
N LYS A 84 -2.16 -3.50 -30.80
CA LYS A 84 -3.25 -3.95 -29.92
C LYS A 84 -3.18 -3.29 -28.55
N THR A 85 -2.01 -3.31 -27.91
CA THR A 85 -1.81 -2.72 -26.58
C THR A 85 -1.90 -1.20 -26.57
N PHE A 86 -1.49 -0.54 -27.66
CA PHE A 86 -1.70 0.90 -27.85
C PHE A 86 -3.19 1.23 -28.00
N ALA A 87 -3.93 0.49 -28.84
CA ALA A 87 -5.35 0.68 -29.03
C ALA A 87 -6.16 0.43 -27.74
N GLN A 88 -5.82 -0.63 -27.00
CA GLN A 88 -6.38 -0.91 -25.67
C GLN A 88 -6.12 0.22 -24.68
N SER A 89 -4.90 0.79 -24.67
CA SER A 89 -4.56 1.92 -23.79
C SER A 89 -5.43 3.15 -24.11
N MET A 90 -5.61 3.45 -25.40
CA MET A 90 -6.50 4.54 -25.84
C MET A 90 -7.96 4.31 -25.47
N ARG A 91 -8.46 3.09 -25.68
CA ARG A 91 -9.84 2.72 -25.30
C ARG A 91 -10.06 2.83 -23.81
N LEU A 92 -9.10 2.36 -23.00
CA LEU A 92 -9.18 2.43 -21.56
C LEU A 92 -9.15 3.87 -21.04
N LEU A 93 -8.32 4.74 -21.62
CA LEU A 93 -8.33 6.19 -21.33
C LEU A 93 -9.69 6.82 -21.67
N ALA A 94 -10.26 6.49 -22.83
CA ALA A 94 -11.56 7.00 -23.25
C ALA A 94 -12.70 6.53 -22.33
N THR A 95 -12.71 5.25 -21.94
CA THR A 95 -13.67 4.70 -20.96
C THR A 95 -13.49 5.35 -19.60
N THR A 96 -12.25 5.52 -19.12
CA THR A 96 -11.98 6.22 -17.84
C THR A 96 -12.57 7.61 -17.84
N LYS A 97 -12.30 8.39 -18.90
CA LYS A 97 -12.79 9.75 -19.03
C LYS A 97 -14.32 9.81 -19.13
N ASN A 98 -14.88 9.14 -20.13
CA ASN A 98 -16.29 9.32 -20.50
C ASN A 98 -17.25 8.60 -19.54
N ASP A 99 -16.85 7.43 -19.02
CA ASP A 99 -17.74 6.60 -18.21
C ASP A 99 -17.51 6.78 -16.71
N LEU A 100 -16.28 7.03 -16.24
CA LEU A 100 -15.99 7.14 -14.80
C LEU A 100 -15.86 8.59 -14.31
N LEU A 101 -15.14 9.44 -15.05
CA LEU A 101 -14.89 10.81 -14.64
C LEU A 101 -16.05 11.74 -14.97
N ASP A 102 -16.49 11.77 -16.24
CA ASP A 102 -17.49 12.72 -16.72
C ASP A 102 -18.90 12.40 -16.21
N LYS A 103 -19.21 11.11 -15.94
CA LYS A 103 -20.50 10.65 -15.37
C LYS A 103 -20.50 10.54 -13.84
N ASP A 104 -19.38 10.88 -13.18
CA ASP A 104 -19.17 10.71 -11.75
C ASP A 104 -19.37 9.25 -11.24
N ASP A 105 -19.15 8.26 -12.09
CA ASP A 105 -19.38 6.85 -11.78
C ASP A 105 -18.14 6.14 -11.20
N ILE A 106 -18.31 4.87 -10.83
CA ILE A 106 -17.30 3.99 -10.27
C ILE A 106 -17.30 2.63 -10.97
N ALA A 107 -16.12 2.01 -11.10
CA ALA A 107 -16.03 0.66 -11.68
C ALA A 107 -14.99 -0.21 -11.00
N GLY A 108 -15.32 -1.49 -10.83
CA GLY A 108 -14.38 -2.54 -10.44
C GLY A 108 -13.44 -2.93 -11.59
N LYS A 109 -12.31 -3.55 -11.25
CA LYS A 109 -11.36 -4.06 -12.26
C LYS A 109 -11.98 -5.10 -13.19
N ARG A 110 -12.81 -6.01 -12.65
CA ARG A 110 -13.49 -7.03 -13.45
C ARG A 110 -14.55 -6.43 -14.36
N GLU A 111 -15.26 -5.40 -13.91
CA GLU A 111 -16.27 -4.72 -14.73
C GLU A 111 -15.64 -4.08 -15.95
N VAL A 112 -14.46 -3.48 -15.80
CA VAL A 112 -13.70 -2.88 -16.92
C VAL A 112 -13.17 -3.96 -17.87
N TYR A 113 -12.73 -5.09 -17.34
CA TYR A 113 -12.39 -6.26 -18.16
C TYR A 113 -13.60 -6.75 -18.98
N TYR A 114 -14.79 -6.84 -18.39
CA TYR A 114 -16.00 -7.22 -19.13
C TYR A 114 -16.48 -6.14 -20.10
N ASN A 115 -16.38 -4.85 -19.74
CA ASN A 115 -16.64 -3.73 -20.64
C ASN A 115 -15.79 -3.83 -21.91
N SER A 116 -14.53 -4.25 -21.78
CA SER A 116 -13.63 -4.44 -22.91
C SER A 116 -14.10 -5.47 -23.94
N LYS A 117 -14.99 -6.39 -23.57
CA LYS A 117 -15.55 -7.38 -24.53
C LYS A 117 -16.39 -6.71 -25.63
N SER A 118 -16.85 -5.48 -25.41
CA SER A 118 -17.51 -4.65 -26.43
C SER A 118 -16.53 -3.97 -27.40
N TRP A 119 -15.22 -4.04 -27.16
CA TRP A 119 -14.21 -3.32 -27.96
C TRP A 119 -13.74 -4.10 -29.21
N GLY A 120 -14.44 -5.17 -29.60
CA GLY A 120 -14.10 -5.97 -30.76
C GLY A 120 -12.72 -6.63 -30.65
N GLU A 121 -11.88 -6.46 -31.68
CA GLU A 121 -10.51 -7.02 -31.73
C GLU A 121 -9.57 -6.43 -30.66
N CYS A 122 -9.92 -5.29 -30.07
CA CYS A 122 -9.17 -4.65 -29.00
C CYS A 122 -9.62 -5.10 -27.60
N ARG A 123 -10.45 -6.15 -27.47
CA ARG A 123 -10.84 -6.67 -26.17
C ARG A 123 -9.64 -7.22 -25.39
N PHE A 124 -9.76 -7.25 -24.05
CA PHE A 124 -8.84 -8.02 -23.23
C PHE A 124 -9.17 -9.49 -23.33
N ASP A 125 -8.15 -10.33 -23.44
CA ASP A 125 -8.35 -11.78 -23.45
C ASP A 125 -8.30 -12.34 -22.01
N GLU A 126 -7.41 -11.78 -21.18
CA GLU A 126 -7.24 -12.17 -19.77
C GLU A 126 -7.24 -10.96 -18.83
N GLN A 127 -7.66 -11.16 -17.58
CA GLN A 127 -7.69 -10.10 -16.55
C GLN A 127 -6.30 -9.44 -16.32
N PRO A 128 -5.17 -10.19 -16.25
CA PRO A 128 -3.85 -9.58 -16.03
C PRO A 128 -3.44 -8.55 -17.09
N GLU A 129 -3.98 -8.66 -18.30
CA GLU A 129 -3.76 -7.69 -19.38
C GLU A 129 -4.39 -6.34 -19.00
N SER A 130 -5.66 -6.35 -18.59
CA SER A 130 -6.38 -5.15 -18.16
C SER A 130 -5.75 -4.50 -16.92
N ASP A 131 -5.32 -5.32 -15.96
CA ASP A 131 -4.66 -4.86 -14.73
C ASP A 131 -3.33 -4.17 -15.03
N THR A 132 -2.53 -4.73 -15.94
CA THR A 132 -1.24 -4.14 -16.34
C THR A 132 -1.44 -2.79 -17.01
N LEU A 133 -2.41 -2.68 -17.93
CA LEU A 133 -2.69 -1.42 -18.62
C LEU A 133 -3.24 -0.35 -17.68
N LEU A 134 -4.10 -0.72 -16.73
CA LEU A 134 -4.65 0.20 -15.74
C LEU A 134 -3.53 0.80 -14.86
N ASP A 135 -2.60 -0.04 -14.41
CA ASP A 135 -1.45 0.46 -13.64
C ASP A 135 -0.50 1.33 -14.50
N ASP A 136 -0.37 1.05 -15.81
CA ASP A 136 0.42 1.90 -16.71
C ASP A 136 -0.22 3.28 -16.90
N ILE A 137 -1.55 3.35 -17.01
CA ILE A 137 -2.31 4.61 -17.08
C ILE A 137 -2.17 5.40 -15.77
N GLU A 138 -2.30 4.72 -14.62
CA GLU A 138 -2.09 5.33 -13.30
C GLU A 138 -0.69 5.98 -13.22
N ALA A 139 0.33 5.25 -13.67
CA ALA A 139 1.70 5.74 -13.65
C ALA A 139 1.95 6.87 -14.67
N MET A 140 1.33 6.80 -15.85
CA MET A 140 1.43 7.83 -16.89
C MET A 140 0.77 9.15 -16.45
N LEU A 141 -0.43 9.08 -15.87
CA LEU A 141 -1.17 10.27 -15.44
C LEU A 141 -0.67 10.84 -14.10
N SER A 142 0.10 10.04 -13.34
CA SER A 142 0.48 10.33 -11.96
C SER A 142 -0.72 10.65 -11.07
N ILE A 143 -1.85 9.99 -11.33
CA ILE A 143 -3.11 10.10 -10.59
C ILE A 143 -3.48 8.70 -10.12
N ASN A 144 -3.84 8.57 -8.84
CA ASN A 144 -4.23 7.28 -8.27
C ASN A 144 -5.50 6.75 -8.96
N ARG A 145 -5.56 5.44 -9.23
CA ARG A 145 -6.74 4.83 -9.87
C ARG A 145 -8.03 5.03 -9.07
N GLU A 146 -7.94 5.11 -7.75
CA GLU A 146 -9.09 5.37 -6.87
C GLU A 146 -9.66 6.80 -7.08
N GLN A 147 -8.84 7.74 -7.57
CA GLN A 147 -9.28 9.07 -8.00
C GLN A 147 -9.81 9.07 -9.44
N LEU A 148 -9.44 8.08 -10.26
CA LEU A 148 -9.96 7.87 -11.61
C LEU A 148 -11.32 7.15 -11.65
N GLY A 149 -11.88 6.79 -10.48
CA GLY A 149 -13.16 6.08 -10.36
C GLY A 149 -13.03 4.56 -10.24
N TYR A 150 -11.81 4.01 -10.23
CA TYR A 150 -11.61 2.58 -10.06
C TYR A 150 -11.68 2.16 -8.60
N ILE A 151 -12.49 1.15 -8.29
CA ILE A 151 -12.62 0.61 -6.93
C ILE A 151 -11.93 -0.77 -6.85
N PRO A 152 -11.06 -0.99 -5.84
CA PRO A 152 -10.54 -2.32 -5.55
C PRO A 152 -11.64 -3.24 -5.02
N GLU A 153 -11.62 -4.51 -5.45
CA GLU A 153 -12.51 -5.57 -4.90
C GLU A 153 -12.07 -6.04 -3.50
N GLU A 154 -10.85 -5.69 -3.07
CA GLU A 154 -10.27 -6.12 -1.81
C GLU A 154 -10.80 -5.30 -0.63
N ARG A 155 -11.12 -5.97 0.50
CA ARG A 155 -11.53 -5.29 1.73
C ARG A 155 -10.38 -4.47 2.31
N GLY A 156 -10.66 -3.25 2.76
CA GLY A 156 -9.66 -2.29 3.22
C GLY A 156 -8.98 -2.62 4.56
N GLY A 157 -9.40 -3.69 5.23
CA GLY A 157 -9.01 -4.00 6.61
C GLY A 157 -10.05 -3.52 7.63
N ASP A 158 -9.85 -3.90 8.89
CA ASP A 158 -10.81 -3.66 9.98
C ASP A 158 -10.17 -2.83 11.10
N VAL A 159 -10.92 -1.87 11.63
CA VAL A 159 -10.45 -0.90 12.64
C VAL A 159 -11.30 -0.95 13.89
N CYS A 160 -10.65 -0.96 15.06
CA CYS A 160 -11.31 -0.86 16.36
C CYS A 160 -10.43 -0.09 17.35
N GLY A 161 -11.02 0.76 18.19
CA GLY A 161 -10.31 1.48 19.23
C GLY A 161 -10.72 2.95 19.34
N PRO A 162 -10.00 3.76 20.15
CA PRO A 162 -10.33 5.15 20.45
C PRO A 162 -10.07 6.08 19.25
N LEU A 163 -10.89 5.93 18.22
CA LEU A 163 -10.88 6.68 16.96
C LEU A 163 -12.31 7.06 16.59
N THR A 164 -12.52 8.32 16.25
CA THR A 164 -13.73 8.78 15.57
C THR A 164 -13.36 9.15 14.13
N VAL A 165 -13.96 8.44 13.19
CA VAL A 165 -13.85 8.72 11.75
C VAL A 165 -15.00 9.63 11.34
N ILE A 166 -14.69 10.75 10.71
CA ILE A 166 -15.68 11.66 10.14
C ILE A 166 -15.73 11.39 8.64
N ASP A 167 -16.85 10.86 8.19
CA ASP A 167 -17.13 10.50 6.81
C ASP A 167 -18.23 11.40 6.22
N LEU A 168 -18.47 11.35 4.91
CA LEU A 168 -19.53 12.05 4.22
C LEU A 168 -20.65 11.07 3.86
N ASP A 169 -21.88 11.45 4.18
CA ASP A 169 -23.07 10.74 3.72
C ASP A 169 -23.15 10.78 2.18
N PRO A 170 -23.18 9.62 1.48
CA PRO A 170 -23.26 9.59 0.02
C PRO A 170 -24.52 10.26 -0.56
N GLY A 171 -25.63 10.25 0.19
CA GLY A 171 -26.90 10.83 -0.26
C GLY A 171 -27.08 12.29 0.11
N THR A 172 -26.55 12.72 1.27
CA THR A 172 -26.78 14.08 1.79
C THR A 172 -25.54 14.98 1.80
N ASN A 173 -24.35 14.44 1.52
CA ASN A 173 -23.05 15.12 1.63
C ASN A 173 -22.80 15.78 3.00
N LYS A 174 -23.47 15.29 4.05
CA LYS A 174 -23.28 15.77 5.43
C LYS A 174 -22.26 14.92 6.17
N ASP A 175 -21.59 15.57 7.12
CA ASP A 175 -20.61 14.92 8.00
C ASP A 175 -21.29 13.89 8.92
N ILE A 176 -20.88 12.63 8.81
CA ILE A 176 -21.25 11.54 9.72
C ILE A 176 -20.06 11.24 10.62
N LYS A 177 -20.29 11.19 11.93
CA LYS A 177 -19.28 10.78 12.92
C LYS A 177 -19.45 9.31 13.26
N ILE A 178 -18.44 8.51 12.95
CA ILE A 178 -18.39 7.07 13.21
C ILE A 178 -17.44 6.84 14.37
N ASP A 179 -17.97 6.37 15.51
CA ASP A 179 -17.19 6.07 16.70
C ASP A 179 -16.70 4.61 16.66
N CYS A 180 -15.42 4.40 16.39
CA CYS A 180 -14.82 3.06 16.27
C CYS A 180 -14.66 2.33 17.61
N THR A 181 -15.04 2.94 18.74
CA THR A 181 -15.13 2.25 20.05
C THR A 181 -16.48 1.58 20.26
N LYS A 182 -17.54 2.03 19.58
CA LYS A 182 -18.93 1.62 19.83
C LYS A 182 -19.47 0.68 18.75
N LEU A 183 -18.66 -0.30 18.36
CA LEU A 183 -18.98 -1.26 17.30
C LEU A 183 -19.36 -2.65 17.83
N GLY A 184 -19.43 -2.81 19.15
CA GLY A 184 -19.73 -4.09 19.79
C GLY A 184 -18.61 -5.11 19.56
N THR A 185 -18.99 -6.29 19.07
CA THR A 185 -18.06 -7.36 18.66
C THR A 185 -17.48 -7.15 17.26
N GLY A 186 -18.04 -6.20 16.50
CA GLY A 186 -17.59 -5.88 15.15
C GLY A 186 -16.40 -4.92 15.12
N ALA A 187 -16.05 -4.53 13.91
CA ALA A 187 -15.06 -3.51 13.62
C ALA A 187 -15.49 -2.68 12.42
N TRP A 188 -14.90 -1.51 12.25
CA TRP A 188 -15.23 -0.64 11.14
C TRP A 188 -14.35 -1.02 9.95
N SER A 189 -14.99 -1.38 8.85
CA SER A 189 -14.28 -1.78 7.64
C SER A 189 -13.84 -0.55 6.87
N ILE A 190 -12.55 -0.49 6.52
CA ILE A 190 -11.97 0.65 5.81
C ILE A 190 -12.54 0.69 4.38
N PRO A 191 -13.15 1.82 3.96
CA PRO A 191 -13.68 1.97 2.61
C PRO A 191 -12.54 2.05 1.59
N SER A 192 -12.85 1.75 0.33
CA SER A 192 -11.90 1.82 -0.78
C SER A 192 -11.31 3.22 -0.99
N ARG A 193 -12.12 4.26 -0.78
CA ARG A 193 -11.71 5.66 -0.88
C ARG A 193 -11.58 6.23 0.51
N VAL A 194 -10.36 6.64 0.86
CA VAL A 194 -10.07 7.15 2.21
C VAL A 194 -9.70 8.62 2.24
N GLU A 195 -9.67 9.34 1.10
CA GLU A 195 -9.16 10.73 1.03
C GLU A 195 -10.07 11.78 1.68
N HIS A 196 -11.39 11.58 1.69
CA HIS A 196 -12.36 12.52 2.28
C HIS A 196 -12.49 12.35 3.80
N LEU A 197 -12.02 11.23 4.34
CA LEU A 197 -12.13 10.92 5.77
C LEU A 197 -11.36 11.94 6.60
N ARG A 198 -11.89 12.30 7.77
CA ARG A 198 -11.16 13.06 8.80
C ARG A 198 -11.10 12.25 10.09
N PHE A 199 -10.03 12.43 10.85
CA PHE A 199 -9.76 11.63 12.03
C PHE A 199 -9.78 12.48 13.30
N GLN A 200 -10.34 11.93 14.38
CA GLN A 200 -10.20 12.45 15.72
C GLN A 200 -9.85 11.30 16.65
N SER A 201 -8.69 11.36 17.30
CA SER A 201 -8.26 10.31 18.23
C SER A 201 -7.49 10.87 19.42
N LYS A 202 -7.56 10.15 20.55
CA LYS A 202 -6.73 10.37 21.75
C LYS A 202 -5.80 9.18 22.01
N ALA A 203 -5.64 8.28 21.04
CA ALA A 203 -4.80 7.11 21.15
C ALA A 203 -3.32 7.48 21.21
N LYS A 204 -2.53 6.68 21.91
CA LYS A 204 -1.07 6.85 22.03
C LYS A 204 -0.31 6.15 20.90
N LEU A 205 -0.88 5.10 20.32
CA LEU A 205 -0.24 4.31 19.26
C LEU A 205 -1.29 3.66 18.36
N VAL A 206 -0.89 3.32 17.13
CA VAL A 206 -1.62 2.45 16.20
C VAL A 206 -0.92 1.10 16.18
N LEU A 207 -1.62 0.03 16.54
CA LEU A 207 -1.13 -1.34 16.46
C LEU A 207 -1.78 -2.03 15.26
N VAL A 208 -0.97 -2.30 14.26
CA VAL A 208 -1.35 -2.96 13.02
C VAL A 208 -1.03 -4.44 13.14
N VAL A 209 -2.03 -5.30 13.00
CA VAL A 209 -1.89 -6.76 13.11
C VAL A 209 -2.16 -7.42 11.77
N GLU A 210 -1.42 -8.48 11.48
CA GLU A 210 -1.60 -9.28 10.27
C GLU A 210 -2.89 -10.11 10.30
N THR A 211 -3.05 -10.93 11.33
CA THR A 211 -4.09 -11.98 11.36
C THR A 211 -5.40 -11.47 11.96
N ALA A 212 -6.51 -11.75 11.27
CA ALA A 212 -7.85 -11.39 11.74
C ALA A 212 -8.22 -12.10 13.06
N SER A 213 -7.70 -13.32 13.28
CA SER A 213 -7.92 -14.08 14.52
C SER A 213 -7.32 -13.37 15.74
N LEU A 214 -6.09 -12.88 15.62
CA LEU A 214 -5.44 -12.10 16.68
C LEU A 214 -6.16 -10.76 16.89
N PHE A 215 -6.55 -10.08 15.81
CA PHE A 215 -7.34 -8.85 15.90
C PHE A 215 -8.63 -9.05 16.72
N GLN A 216 -9.44 -10.06 16.36
CA GLN A 216 -10.68 -10.38 17.06
C GLN A 216 -10.43 -10.70 18.54
N ARG A 217 -9.33 -11.39 18.85
CA ARG A 217 -8.91 -11.66 20.23
C ARG A 217 -8.60 -10.37 20.99
N LEU A 218 -7.83 -9.45 20.40
CA LEU A 218 -7.50 -8.15 21.02
C LEU A 218 -8.75 -7.29 21.25
N VAL A 219 -9.69 -7.31 20.31
CA VAL A 219 -10.98 -6.61 20.42
C VAL A 219 -11.84 -7.21 21.53
N HIS A 220 -11.96 -8.54 21.58
CA HIS A 220 -12.72 -9.26 22.60
C HIS A 220 -12.24 -8.94 24.02
N HIS A 221 -10.91 -8.86 24.22
CA HIS A 221 -10.32 -8.51 25.52
C HIS A 221 -10.19 -6.99 25.77
N ARG A 222 -10.76 -6.15 24.88
CA ARG A 222 -10.72 -4.68 24.94
C ARG A 222 -9.30 -4.14 25.18
N TYR A 223 -8.32 -4.75 24.53
CA TYR A 223 -6.91 -4.39 24.71
C TYR A 223 -6.63 -2.93 24.31
N TYR A 224 -7.37 -2.42 23.32
CA TYR A 224 -7.32 -1.03 22.88
C TYR A 224 -7.57 0.00 24.00
N GLU A 225 -8.34 -0.36 25.05
CA GLU A 225 -8.58 0.51 26.20
C GLU A 225 -7.41 0.49 27.18
N LYS A 226 -6.85 -0.71 27.44
CA LYS A 226 -5.73 -0.90 28.35
C LYS A 226 -4.46 -0.22 27.85
N ALA A 227 -4.15 -0.39 26.57
CA ALA A 227 -2.96 0.18 25.93
C ALA A 227 -3.20 1.58 25.34
N ASN A 228 -4.45 2.08 25.37
CA ASN A 228 -4.90 3.30 24.68
C ASN A 228 -4.40 3.35 23.22
N CYS A 229 -4.71 2.30 22.45
CA CYS A 229 -4.22 2.12 21.09
C CYS A 229 -5.34 1.87 20.07
N ILE A 230 -5.12 2.26 18.82
CA ILE A 230 -6.01 1.90 17.71
C ILE A 230 -5.53 0.57 17.14
N LEU A 231 -6.42 -0.42 17.06
CA LEU A 231 -6.16 -1.71 16.44
C LEU A 231 -6.59 -1.68 14.98
N ILE A 232 -5.72 -2.16 14.09
CA ILE A 232 -6.03 -2.27 12.65
C ILE A 232 -5.62 -3.67 12.17
N SER A 233 -6.55 -4.41 11.57
CA SER A 233 -6.26 -5.68 10.90
C SER A 233 -5.96 -5.46 9.42
N MET A 234 -4.84 -6.00 8.94
CA MET A 234 -4.49 -6.01 7.51
C MET A 234 -5.06 -7.22 6.77
N SER A 235 -5.31 -8.32 7.49
CA SER A 235 -5.75 -9.60 6.91
C SER A 235 -4.80 -10.12 5.81
N GLY A 236 -3.49 -10.11 6.11
CA GLY A 236 -2.41 -10.47 5.18
C GLY A 236 -1.69 -9.24 4.62
N VAL A 237 -1.30 -9.28 3.34
CA VAL A 237 -0.63 -8.14 2.68
C VAL A 237 -1.61 -6.95 2.62
N PRO A 238 -1.26 -5.79 3.19
CA PRO A 238 -2.21 -4.70 3.34
C PRO A 238 -2.58 -4.09 1.98
N THR A 239 -3.89 -3.97 1.76
CA THR A 239 -4.46 -3.35 0.56
C THR A 239 -4.06 -1.88 0.44
N ARG A 240 -4.25 -1.28 -0.74
CA ARG A 240 -3.96 0.15 -0.94
C ARG A 240 -4.77 1.03 0.02
N ALA A 241 -6.06 0.75 0.18
CA ALA A 241 -6.93 1.47 1.11
C ALA A 241 -6.42 1.36 2.56
N CYS A 242 -6.06 0.15 3.00
CA CYS A 242 -5.51 -0.10 4.33
C CYS A 242 -4.27 0.76 4.60
N ARG A 243 -3.28 0.69 3.69
CA ARG A 243 -2.02 1.41 3.85
C ARG A 243 -2.22 2.93 3.84
N ARG A 244 -3.07 3.43 2.93
CA ARG A 244 -3.41 4.86 2.87
C ARG A 244 -4.10 5.33 4.14
N PHE A 245 -5.04 4.54 4.66
CA PHE A 245 -5.72 4.84 5.92
C PHE A 245 -4.73 4.94 7.08
N ILE A 246 -3.85 3.95 7.26
CA ILE A 246 -2.83 3.94 8.32
C ILE A 246 -1.90 5.14 8.18
N ARG A 247 -1.44 5.44 6.95
CA ARG A 247 -0.56 6.59 6.68
C ARG A 247 -1.23 7.90 7.07
N ARG A 248 -2.48 8.12 6.63
CA ARG A 248 -3.22 9.35 6.95
C ARG A 248 -3.51 9.47 8.43
N LEU A 249 -3.94 8.39 9.08
CA LEU A 249 -4.19 8.37 10.51
C LEU A 249 -2.94 8.77 11.30
N SER A 250 -1.79 8.21 10.93
CA SER A 250 -0.52 8.51 11.58
C SER A 250 -0.04 9.95 11.30
N ASP A 251 -0.15 10.43 10.06
CA ASP A 251 0.28 11.79 9.69
C ASP A 251 -0.64 12.86 10.30
N ASP A 252 -1.96 12.70 10.18
CA ASP A 252 -2.98 13.68 10.59
C ASP A 252 -3.04 13.78 12.12
N GLN A 253 -2.90 12.65 12.84
CA GLN A 253 -2.97 12.62 14.30
C GLN A 253 -1.58 12.58 14.99
N LYS A 254 -0.50 12.44 14.21
CA LYS A 254 0.89 12.29 14.71
C LYS A 254 1.05 11.11 15.68
N ILE A 255 0.35 10.01 15.41
CA ILE A 255 0.37 8.81 16.26
C ILE A 255 1.40 7.81 15.69
N PRO A 256 2.30 7.25 16.53
CA PRO A 256 3.25 6.22 16.09
C PRO A 256 2.53 4.94 15.68
N VAL A 257 3.08 4.25 14.67
CA VAL A 257 2.52 3.00 14.13
C VAL A 257 3.47 1.85 14.42
N LEU A 258 2.94 0.77 14.96
CA LEU A 258 3.64 -0.47 15.24
C LEU A 258 2.99 -1.61 14.47
N ALA A 259 3.79 -2.35 13.71
CA ALA A 259 3.35 -3.53 12.98
C ALA A 259 3.69 -4.80 13.77
N PHE A 260 2.70 -5.68 13.91
CA PHE A 260 2.83 -7.00 14.49
C PHE A 260 2.43 -8.00 13.40
N THR A 261 3.38 -8.81 12.93
CA THR A 261 3.18 -9.87 11.92
C THR A 261 3.76 -11.20 12.41
N ASP A 262 3.57 -12.25 11.62
CA ASP A 262 4.24 -13.53 11.83
C ASP A 262 5.77 -13.37 11.70
N GLY A 263 6.49 -14.24 12.41
CA GLY A 263 7.94 -14.30 12.47
C GLY A 263 8.52 -15.15 11.35
N ASP A 264 8.25 -14.77 10.10
CA ASP A 264 8.72 -15.47 8.91
C ASP A 264 9.15 -14.49 7.78
N PRO A 265 9.82 -14.98 6.72
CA PRO A 265 10.23 -14.11 5.61
C PRO A 265 9.07 -13.46 4.85
N TYR A 266 7.86 -14.01 4.88
CA TYR A 266 6.68 -13.40 4.26
C TYR A 266 6.16 -12.21 5.08
N GLY A 267 5.98 -12.38 6.38
CA GLY A 267 5.61 -11.32 7.33
C GLY A 267 6.56 -10.14 7.22
N TYR A 268 7.87 -10.40 7.20
CA TYR A 268 8.89 -9.35 7.11
C TYR A 268 8.94 -8.69 5.72
N CYS A 269 9.15 -9.50 4.67
CA CYS A 269 9.50 -8.99 3.34
C CYS A 269 8.29 -8.71 2.44
N ASN A 270 7.10 -9.23 2.75
CA ASN A 270 5.91 -9.02 1.93
C ASN A 270 4.90 -8.14 2.65
N ILE A 271 4.63 -8.38 3.93
CA ILE A 271 3.58 -7.65 4.66
C ILE A 271 4.14 -6.35 5.21
N TYR A 272 5.08 -6.45 6.16
CA TYR A 272 5.67 -5.28 6.82
C TYR A 272 6.40 -4.37 5.83
N ARG A 273 7.24 -4.92 4.95
CA ARG A 273 7.92 -4.16 3.89
C ARG A 273 6.93 -3.39 3.01
N THR A 274 5.82 -4.00 2.59
CA THR A 274 4.84 -3.34 1.72
C THR A 274 4.10 -2.22 2.44
N LEU A 275 3.88 -2.36 3.76
CA LEU A 275 3.34 -1.31 4.60
C LEU A 275 4.33 -0.14 4.73
N LYS A 276 5.60 -0.43 5.03
CA LYS A 276 6.60 0.58 5.33
C LYS A 276 7.12 1.33 4.10
N VAL A 277 7.58 0.60 3.09
CA VAL A 277 8.32 1.15 1.94
C VAL A 277 7.59 0.98 0.61
N GLY A 278 6.56 0.13 0.59
CA GLY A 278 5.70 -0.10 -0.58
C GLY A 278 6.17 -1.22 -1.48
N SER A 279 5.51 -1.33 -2.64
CA SER A 279 5.81 -2.35 -3.64
C SER A 279 6.65 -1.77 -4.78
N GLY A 280 7.62 -2.52 -5.29
CA GLY A 280 8.38 -2.11 -6.46
C GLY A 280 7.52 -1.98 -7.72
N GLN A 281 6.42 -2.74 -7.80
CA GLN A 281 5.46 -2.69 -8.91
C GLN A 281 4.54 -1.46 -8.88
N ALA A 282 4.44 -0.82 -7.72
CA ALA A 282 3.59 0.34 -7.47
C ALA A 282 4.41 1.55 -7.01
N ALA A 283 5.68 1.63 -7.43
CA ALA A 283 6.59 2.65 -6.92
C ALA A 283 6.21 4.09 -7.30
N HIS A 284 5.38 4.28 -8.32
CA HIS A 284 4.83 5.58 -8.70
C HIS A 284 3.88 6.15 -7.64
N ILE A 285 3.21 5.27 -6.88
CA ILE A 285 2.27 5.67 -5.83
C ILE A 285 2.81 5.51 -4.41
N ASN A 286 3.95 4.84 -4.21
CA ASN A 286 4.46 4.52 -2.88
C ASN A 286 4.57 5.76 -1.97
N ARG A 287 4.87 6.94 -2.52
CA ARG A 287 4.88 8.21 -1.79
C ARG A 287 3.60 8.49 -0.99
N TYR A 288 2.45 8.04 -1.49
CA TYR A 288 1.15 8.34 -0.90
C TYR A 288 0.62 7.22 -0.01
N PHE A 289 0.99 5.97 -0.30
CA PHE A 289 0.42 4.81 0.36
C PHE A 289 1.31 4.23 1.46
N CYS A 290 2.62 4.43 1.41
CA CYS A 290 3.52 3.83 2.38
C CYS A 290 3.44 4.53 3.73
N VAL A 291 3.79 3.82 4.79
CA VAL A 291 3.90 4.32 6.17
C VAL A 291 5.36 4.32 6.62
N PRO A 292 6.24 5.22 6.12
CA PRO A 292 7.64 5.32 6.52
C PRO A 292 7.93 5.26 8.04
N GLN A 293 7.00 5.78 8.85
CA GLN A 293 7.12 5.87 10.31
C GLN A 293 6.75 4.59 11.06
N VAL A 294 6.28 3.55 10.36
CA VAL A 294 5.93 2.29 11.00
C VAL A 294 7.18 1.58 11.47
N HIS A 295 7.17 1.13 12.73
CA HIS A 295 8.20 0.27 13.27
C HIS A 295 7.66 -1.15 13.45
N TYR A 296 8.54 -2.13 13.39
CA TYR A 296 8.18 -3.53 13.54
C TYR A 296 8.33 -3.97 15.00
N LEU A 297 7.21 -4.36 15.60
CA LEU A 297 7.12 -4.79 17.00
C LEU A 297 7.66 -6.21 17.19
N GLY A 298 7.31 -7.09 16.25
CA GLY A 298 7.61 -8.51 16.25
C GLY A 298 6.55 -9.28 15.46
N VAL A 299 6.57 -10.62 15.46
CA VAL A 299 7.54 -11.49 16.15
C VAL A 299 8.91 -11.37 15.48
N THR A 300 9.97 -11.13 16.26
CA THR A 300 11.35 -11.11 15.76
C THR A 300 12.05 -12.44 16.03
N PRO A 301 13.15 -12.78 15.34
CA PRO A 301 13.89 -14.02 15.61
C PRO A 301 14.42 -14.09 17.05
N GLN A 302 14.76 -12.95 17.65
CA GLN A 302 15.19 -12.87 19.04
C GLN A 302 14.05 -13.20 20.03
N ASP A 303 12.80 -12.91 19.65
CA ASP A 303 11.64 -13.20 20.51
C ASP A 303 11.43 -14.70 20.72
N ILE A 304 11.89 -15.54 19.80
CA ILE A 304 11.82 -17.00 19.94
C ILE A 304 12.58 -17.44 21.19
N SER A 305 13.81 -16.96 21.34
CA SER A 305 14.67 -17.26 22.49
C SER A 305 14.24 -16.52 23.77
N ASP A 306 13.90 -15.22 23.66
CA ASP A 306 13.51 -14.40 24.81
C ASP A 306 12.24 -14.93 25.49
N TYR A 307 11.30 -15.47 24.70
CA TYR A 307 10.02 -15.98 25.19
C TYR A 307 9.92 -17.51 25.21
N LYS A 308 11.03 -18.25 25.04
CA LYS A 308 11.10 -19.72 25.12
C LYS A 308 10.06 -20.43 24.23
N LEU A 309 10.01 -20.00 22.97
CA LEU A 309 9.04 -20.47 21.97
C LEU A 309 9.61 -21.56 21.05
N GLU A 310 10.80 -22.10 21.32
CA GLU A 310 11.52 -23.03 20.45
C GLU A 310 10.67 -24.24 20.05
N ASP A 311 9.91 -24.80 21.00
CA ASP A 311 9.04 -25.96 20.75
C ASP A 311 7.75 -25.65 19.97
N ALA A 312 7.43 -24.37 19.74
CA ALA A 312 6.26 -23.91 19.00
C ALA A 312 6.65 -23.24 17.67
N THR A 313 7.83 -23.60 17.15
CA THR A 313 8.34 -23.13 15.86
C THR A 313 8.17 -24.21 14.79
N HIS A 314 8.19 -23.77 13.52
CA HIS A 314 8.21 -24.65 12.36
C HIS A 314 9.54 -24.46 11.60
N PRO A 315 10.09 -25.51 10.98
CA PRO A 315 11.29 -25.34 10.13
C PRO A 315 10.98 -24.41 8.94
N LEU A 316 11.99 -23.65 8.51
CA LEU A 316 11.88 -22.83 7.31
C LEU A 316 11.76 -23.72 6.07
N GLU A 317 10.84 -23.36 5.18
CA GLU A 317 10.73 -24.01 3.88
C GLU A 317 11.78 -23.49 2.89
N GLU A 318 12.05 -24.24 1.82
CA GLU A 318 12.99 -23.79 0.77
C GLU A 318 12.59 -22.44 0.16
N ALA A 319 11.29 -22.21 0.01
CA ALA A 319 10.74 -20.95 -0.48
C ALA A 319 11.04 -19.78 0.48
N ASP A 320 10.98 -20.02 1.79
CA ASP A 320 11.28 -19.04 2.84
C ASP A 320 12.77 -18.69 2.84
N ILE A 321 13.63 -19.70 2.78
CA ILE A 321 15.09 -19.53 2.71
C ILE A 321 15.46 -18.74 1.46
N LYS A 322 14.89 -19.08 0.31
CA LYS A 322 15.12 -18.36 -0.95
C LYS A 322 14.68 -16.91 -0.83
N ARG A 323 13.49 -16.64 -0.29
CA ARG A 323 12.97 -15.27 -0.12
C ARG A 323 13.86 -14.43 0.80
N ALA A 324 14.29 -14.97 1.93
CA ALA A 324 15.18 -14.28 2.85
C ALA A 324 16.54 -13.95 2.21
N LYS A 325 17.13 -14.91 1.49
CA LYS A 325 18.39 -14.70 0.74
C LYS A 325 18.24 -13.66 -0.37
N ASP A 326 17.14 -13.72 -1.13
CA ASP A 326 16.84 -12.77 -2.19
C ASP A 326 16.62 -11.36 -1.62
N ALA A 327 15.95 -11.24 -0.47
CA ALA A 327 15.76 -9.97 0.22
C ALA A 327 17.10 -9.36 0.67
N LEU A 328 17.96 -10.15 1.35
CA LEU A 328 19.31 -9.72 1.73
C LEU A 328 20.15 -9.27 0.52
N LYS A 329 20.02 -9.98 -0.61
CA LYS A 329 20.83 -9.73 -1.81
C LYS A 329 20.30 -8.62 -2.70
N ASN A 330 18.99 -8.39 -2.80
CA ASN A 330 18.40 -7.55 -3.83
C ASN A 330 17.54 -6.41 -3.29
N ASP A 331 17.02 -6.50 -2.07
CA ASP A 331 16.07 -5.52 -1.56
C ASP A 331 16.76 -4.24 -1.05
N PRO A 332 16.52 -3.06 -1.65
CA PRO A 332 17.17 -1.82 -1.22
C PRO A 332 16.83 -1.42 0.21
N PHE A 333 15.66 -1.79 0.72
CA PHE A 333 15.25 -1.51 2.11
C PHE A 333 16.10 -2.31 3.10
N ILE A 334 16.15 -3.64 2.92
CA ILE A 334 16.91 -4.54 3.79
C ILE A 334 18.40 -4.22 3.72
N LYS A 335 18.94 -3.94 2.53
CA LYS A 335 20.35 -3.53 2.37
C LYS A 335 20.72 -2.27 3.14
N HIS A 336 19.75 -1.38 3.37
CA HIS A 336 20.00 -0.13 4.07
C HIS A 336 20.01 -0.30 5.59
N HIS A 337 19.12 -1.16 6.13
CA HIS A 337 18.93 -1.35 7.56
C HIS A 337 19.72 -2.57 8.06
N LYS A 338 20.76 -2.33 8.86
CA LYS A 338 21.63 -3.40 9.39
C LYS A 338 20.90 -4.29 10.38
N GLU A 339 19.96 -3.73 11.12
CA GLU A 339 19.11 -4.41 12.08
C GLU A 339 18.25 -5.47 11.39
N TRP A 340 17.71 -5.14 10.21
CA TRP A 340 16.98 -6.10 9.38
C TRP A 340 17.88 -7.18 8.78
N GLN A 341 19.11 -6.85 8.38
CA GLN A 341 20.09 -7.85 7.93
C GLN A 341 20.42 -8.83 9.06
N GLN A 342 20.71 -8.33 10.26
CA GLN A 342 20.99 -9.15 11.43
C GLN A 342 19.80 -10.06 11.80
N ALA A 343 18.58 -9.52 11.77
CA ALA A 343 17.38 -10.32 12.02
C ALA A 343 17.21 -11.45 10.99
N LEU A 344 17.31 -11.16 9.70
CA LEU A 344 17.19 -12.18 8.65
C LEU A 344 18.32 -13.22 8.70
N GLU A 345 19.55 -12.81 8.96
CA GLU A 345 20.68 -13.72 9.15
C GLU A 345 20.49 -14.60 10.39
N HIS A 346 19.99 -14.04 11.49
CA HIS A 346 19.68 -14.79 12.70
C HIS A 346 18.58 -15.83 12.44
N MET A 347 17.50 -15.44 11.76
CA MET A 347 16.45 -16.35 11.33
C MET A 347 16.99 -17.50 10.46
N LEU A 348 17.85 -17.20 9.48
CA LEU A 348 18.45 -18.21 8.60
C LEU A 348 19.38 -19.16 9.36
N LYS A 349 20.05 -18.69 10.42
CA LYS A 349 20.88 -19.53 11.31
C LYS A 349 20.03 -20.43 12.20
N LEU A 350 18.93 -19.91 12.75
CA LEU A 350 18.00 -20.70 13.56
C LEU A 350 17.27 -21.75 12.72
N GLY A 351 17.00 -21.45 11.45
CA GLY A 351 16.36 -22.39 10.53
C GLY A 351 14.86 -22.58 10.79
N VAL A 352 14.22 -21.68 11.56
CA VAL A 352 12.82 -21.80 11.97
C VAL A 352 12.03 -20.52 11.69
N ARG A 353 10.71 -20.68 11.54
CA ARG A 353 9.67 -19.66 11.48
C ARG A 353 8.68 -19.82 12.63
N ILE A 354 7.98 -18.74 12.97
CA ILE A 354 7.03 -18.73 14.09
C ILE A 354 5.79 -17.92 13.74
N GLU A 355 4.62 -18.42 14.12
CA GLU A 355 3.34 -17.72 13.98
C GLU A 355 3.06 -16.82 15.20
N GLN A 356 2.31 -15.74 15.01
CA GLN A 356 1.84 -14.86 16.09
C GLN A 356 1.07 -15.60 17.18
N GLN A 357 0.39 -16.69 16.82
CA GLN A 357 -0.41 -17.49 17.74
C GLN A 357 0.47 -18.41 18.60
N ALA A 358 1.76 -18.60 18.29
CA ALA A 358 2.65 -19.49 19.04
C ALA A 358 2.78 -19.11 20.54
N PHE A 359 2.61 -17.83 20.88
CA PHE A 359 2.56 -17.36 22.26
C PHE A 359 1.44 -17.99 23.10
N ALA A 360 0.40 -18.55 22.46
CA ALA A 360 -0.65 -19.29 23.13
C ALA A 360 -0.11 -20.53 23.88
N LYS A 361 1.11 -21.00 23.56
CA LYS A 361 1.85 -22.04 24.31
C LYS A 361 1.90 -21.74 25.81
N HIS A 362 2.13 -20.48 26.18
CA HIS A 362 2.25 -20.03 27.56
C HIS A 362 0.91 -19.61 28.19
N GLY A 363 -0.18 -19.87 27.47
CA GLY A 363 -1.54 -19.45 27.82
C GLY A 363 -2.13 -18.52 26.76
N LEU A 364 -3.44 -18.67 26.51
CA LEU A 364 -4.12 -17.93 25.45
C LEU A 364 -4.02 -16.39 25.61
N ASN A 365 -3.84 -15.88 26.83
CA ASN A 365 -3.73 -14.44 27.10
C ASN A 365 -2.30 -13.91 27.17
N PHE A 366 -1.28 -14.77 27.04
CA PHE A 366 0.12 -14.39 27.22
C PHE A 366 0.54 -13.22 26.31
N VAL A 367 0.04 -13.21 25.06
CA VAL A 367 0.28 -12.12 24.10
C VAL A 367 -0.15 -10.76 24.67
N LEU A 368 -1.33 -10.72 25.30
CA LEU A 368 -1.95 -9.49 25.79
C LEU A 368 -1.38 -9.04 27.13
N GLU A 369 -1.07 -9.99 28.01
CA GLU A 369 -0.69 -9.74 29.40
C GLU A 369 0.82 -9.52 29.56
N HIS A 370 1.65 -10.20 28.77
CA HIS A 370 3.11 -10.17 28.91
C HIS A 370 3.79 -9.62 27.66
N TYR A 371 3.63 -10.27 26.50
CA TYR A 371 4.41 -9.95 25.31
C TYR A 371 4.23 -8.50 24.83
N LEU A 372 2.99 -8.08 24.54
CA LEU A 372 2.73 -6.72 24.04
C LEU A 372 3.13 -5.65 25.07
N PRO A 373 2.72 -5.71 26.36
CA PRO A 373 3.13 -4.71 27.34
C PRO A 373 4.66 -4.62 27.53
N GLU A 374 5.37 -5.74 27.56
CA GLU A 374 6.83 -5.77 27.72
C GLU A 374 7.53 -5.17 26.49
N LYS A 375 7.10 -5.53 25.29
CA LYS A 375 7.62 -4.96 24.04
C LYS A 375 7.40 -3.45 23.95
N LEU A 376 6.19 -3.01 24.27
CA LEU A 376 5.84 -1.58 24.29
C LEU A 376 6.67 -0.81 25.32
N LYS A 377 6.96 -1.41 26.48
CA LYS A 377 7.79 -0.79 27.52
C LYS A 377 9.28 -0.77 27.16
N LYS A 378 9.81 -1.83 26.55
CA LYS A 378 11.21 -1.90 26.08
C LYS A 378 11.50 -0.85 25.00
N GLY A 379 10.52 -0.56 24.14
CA GLY A 379 10.65 0.47 23.09
C GLY A 379 11.70 0.15 22.02
N GLN A 380 12.16 -1.10 21.96
CA GLN A 380 13.12 -1.58 20.97
C GLN A 380 12.35 -2.28 19.84
N PHE A 381 12.22 -1.60 18.72
CA PHE A 381 11.51 -2.07 17.54
C PHE A 381 12.47 -2.08 16.35
N LEU A 382 12.28 -3.03 15.43
CA LEU A 382 13.01 -3.00 14.18
C LEU A 382 12.50 -1.83 13.33
N PRO A 383 13.40 -1.11 12.65
CA PRO A 383 13.04 0.13 11.98
C PRO A 383 11.99 -0.13 10.94
#